data_AF-A0A2S8FEW8-F1
#
_entry.id   AF-A0A2S8FEW8-F1
#
_cell.length_a   1.000
_cell.length_b   1.000
_cell.length_c   1.000
_cell.angle_alpha   90.00
_cell.angle_beta   90.00
_cell.angle_gamma   90.00
#
_symmetry.space_group_name_H-M   'P 1'
#
loop_
_entity.id
_entity.type
_entity.pdbx_description
1 polymer ?
#
loop_
_entity_poly.entity_id
_entity_poly.type
_entity_poly.pdbx_seq_one_letter_code
_entity_poly.pdbx_strand_id
1 'polypeptide(L)'
;MRLASRLMGIVFLAGLVSVAVAQEASQAEFDSLESAALEEAQQKLGASAKPHPYMNALVGTCKTAHVELDKDGKEVSVVEGTAEFKSIQQGHWVTQSYQRLSKDRTIESFSVLGYDGEKQKFVGLWIDKKTPFSMPFEGQLDDKTGILKEIGTQQSLYGPILFIMVA
;
A
#
# COMPACT_ATOMS: atom_id res chain seq x y z
N MET A 1 18.48 -27.58 -49.09
CA MET A 1 17.45 -26.98 -48.20
C MET A 1 16.82 -27.92 -47.14
N ARG A 2 17.15 -29.23 -47.06
CA ARG A 2 16.52 -30.14 -46.07
C ARG A 2 17.25 -30.29 -44.72
N LEU A 3 18.50 -29.82 -44.60
CA LEU A 3 19.27 -29.89 -43.34
C LEU A 3 18.96 -28.73 -42.38
N ALA A 4 18.78 -27.50 -42.89
CA ALA A 4 18.52 -26.31 -42.07
C ALA A 4 17.17 -26.39 -41.31
N SER A 5 16.16 -27.02 -41.91
CA SER A 5 14.84 -27.22 -41.29
C SER A 5 14.86 -28.25 -40.16
N ARG A 6 15.81 -29.20 -40.16
CA ARG A 6 15.94 -30.21 -39.09
C ARG A 6 16.70 -29.69 -37.87
N LEU A 7 17.71 -28.82 -38.06
CA LEU A 7 18.40 -28.17 -36.94
C LEU A 7 17.52 -27.16 -36.20
N MET A 8 16.66 -26.42 -36.91
CA MET A 8 15.78 -25.42 -36.29
C MET A 8 14.65 -26.05 -35.47
N GLY A 9 14.18 -27.26 -35.84
CA GLY A 9 13.20 -28.01 -35.05
C GLY A 9 13.77 -28.59 -33.74
N ILE A 10 15.04 -28.97 -33.71
CA ILE A 10 15.71 -29.49 -32.50
C ILE A 10 16.00 -28.36 -31.50
N VAL A 11 16.37 -27.18 -31.97
CA VAL A 11 16.59 -26.00 -31.10
C VAL A 11 15.28 -25.52 -30.47
N PHE A 12 14.15 -25.56 -31.20
CA PHE A 12 12.83 -25.23 -30.66
C PHE A 12 12.34 -26.24 -29.61
N LEU A 13 12.57 -27.55 -29.81
CA LEU A 13 12.22 -28.56 -28.81
C LEU A 13 13.07 -28.44 -27.54
N ALA A 14 14.38 -28.19 -27.67
CA ALA A 14 15.25 -28.02 -26.51
C ALA A 14 14.89 -26.77 -25.68
N GLY A 15 14.51 -25.66 -26.34
CA GLY A 15 14.07 -24.44 -25.65
C GLY A 15 12.76 -24.62 -24.85
N LEU A 16 11.79 -25.38 -25.38
CA LEU A 16 10.53 -25.65 -24.68
C LEU A 16 10.73 -26.57 -23.46
N VAL A 17 11.64 -27.53 -23.54
CA VAL A 17 11.98 -28.41 -22.40
C VAL A 17 12.68 -27.62 -21.28
N SER A 18 13.58 -26.68 -21.62
CA SER A 18 14.26 -25.84 -20.62
C SER A 18 13.30 -24.90 -19.88
N VAL A 19 12.27 -24.37 -20.56
CA VAL A 19 11.26 -23.52 -19.90
C VAL A 19 10.35 -24.33 -18.98
N ALA A 20 9.92 -25.53 -19.41
CA ALA A 20 9.09 -26.41 -18.58
C ALA A 20 9.81 -26.89 -17.32
N VAL A 21 11.09 -27.28 -17.43
CA VAL A 21 11.90 -27.74 -16.29
C VAL A 21 12.21 -26.59 -15.31
N ALA A 22 12.44 -25.37 -15.81
CA ALA A 22 12.64 -24.20 -14.95
C ALA A 22 11.34 -23.80 -14.21
N GLN A 23 10.19 -23.93 -14.87
CA GLN A 23 8.88 -23.65 -14.28
C GLN A 23 8.52 -24.70 -13.21
N GLU A 24 8.73 -26.00 -13.47
CA GLU A 24 8.54 -27.07 -12.48
C GLU A 24 9.47 -26.93 -11.28
N ALA A 25 10.73 -26.53 -11.47
CA ALA A 25 11.65 -26.29 -10.36
C ALA A 25 11.20 -25.11 -9.48
N SER A 26 10.73 -24.01 -10.07
CA SER A 26 10.21 -22.86 -9.31
C SER A 26 8.89 -23.16 -8.58
N GLN A 27 8.05 -24.01 -9.16
CA GLN A 27 6.78 -24.43 -8.57
C GLN A 27 7.03 -25.40 -7.42
N ALA A 28 7.92 -26.38 -7.61
CA ALA A 28 8.31 -27.33 -6.57
C ALA A 28 9.03 -26.64 -5.40
N GLU A 29 9.80 -25.58 -5.65
CA GLU A 29 10.46 -24.80 -4.59
C GLU A 29 9.44 -23.98 -3.76
N PHE A 30 8.43 -23.38 -4.41
CA PHE A 30 7.30 -22.73 -3.75
C PHE A 30 6.41 -23.71 -2.97
N ASP A 31 6.15 -24.90 -3.52
CA ASP A 31 5.38 -25.97 -2.89
C ASP A 31 6.16 -26.67 -1.75
N SER A 32 7.50 -26.56 -1.75
CA SER A 32 8.40 -27.14 -0.73
C SER A 32 8.68 -26.23 0.47
N LEU A 33 8.26 -24.96 0.42
CA LEU A 33 8.14 -24.16 1.63
C LEU A 33 7.10 -24.84 2.51
N GLU A 34 7.52 -25.47 3.61
CA GLU A 34 6.64 -26.18 4.54
C GLU A 34 5.41 -25.32 4.81
N SER A 35 4.27 -25.77 4.28
CA SER A 35 3.00 -25.04 4.30
C SER A 35 2.61 -24.63 5.72
N ALA A 36 3.00 -25.42 6.73
CA ALA A 36 2.84 -25.10 8.13
C ALA A 36 3.70 -23.90 8.61
N ALA A 37 4.95 -23.78 8.14
CA ALA A 37 5.82 -22.66 8.49
C ALA A 37 5.34 -21.36 7.84
N LEU A 38 4.82 -21.42 6.61
CA LEU A 38 4.17 -20.30 5.93
C LEU A 38 2.87 -19.90 6.63
N GLU A 39 2.02 -20.86 6.99
CA GLU A 39 0.79 -20.60 7.75
C GLU A 39 1.08 -20.00 9.12
N GLU A 40 2.07 -20.51 9.85
CA GLU A 40 2.47 -19.98 11.16
C GLU A 40 3.05 -18.55 11.03
N ALA A 41 3.86 -18.30 10.01
CA ALA A 41 4.38 -16.96 9.71
C ALA A 41 3.24 -15.99 9.35
N GLN A 42 2.28 -16.40 8.52
CA GLN A 42 1.10 -15.61 8.16
C GLN A 42 0.20 -15.35 9.36
N GLN A 43 0.01 -16.33 10.25
CA GLN A 43 -0.74 -16.15 11.49
C GLN A 43 -0.04 -15.17 12.43
N LYS A 44 1.30 -15.24 12.57
CA LYS A 44 2.08 -14.29 13.38
C LYS A 44 2.04 -12.87 12.81
N LEU A 45 2.14 -12.71 11.49
CA LEU A 45 2.03 -11.41 10.81
C LEU A 45 0.60 -10.83 10.91
N GLY A 46 -0.42 -11.70 10.81
CA GLY A 46 -1.82 -11.32 10.98
C GLY A 46 -2.19 -10.95 12.42
N ALA A 47 -1.58 -11.61 13.42
CA ALA A 47 -1.81 -11.38 14.84
C ALA A 47 -1.03 -10.16 15.41
N SER A 48 -0.86 -9.11 14.61
CA SER A 48 -0.22 -7.88 15.07
C SER A 48 -1.07 -7.20 16.14
N ALA A 49 -0.70 -7.39 17.41
CA ALA A 49 -1.53 -7.07 18.57
C ALA A 49 -1.81 -5.57 18.79
N LYS A 50 -1.03 -4.65 18.18
CA LYS A 50 -1.16 -3.19 18.37
C LYS A 50 -1.84 -2.44 17.20
N PRO A 51 -1.50 -2.69 15.93
CA PRO A 51 -2.12 -2.00 14.79
C PRO A 51 -3.60 -2.33 14.64
N HIS A 52 -4.01 -3.56 14.96
CA HIS A 52 -5.42 -3.98 14.90
C HIS A 52 -6.33 -3.17 15.83
N PRO A 53 -6.02 -3.05 17.14
CA PRO A 53 -6.76 -2.16 18.02
C PRO A 53 -6.77 -0.69 17.56
N TYR A 54 -5.65 -0.19 17.04
CA TYR A 54 -5.57 1.18 16.52
C TYR A 54 -6.50 1.39 15.32
N MET A 55 -6.44 0.51 14.31
CA MET A 55 -7.33 0.57 13.13
C MET A 55 -8.80 0.48 13.52
N ASN A 56 -9.15 -0.37 14.49
CA ASN A 56 -10.50 -0.45 15.02
C ASN A 56 -10.93 0.84 15.74
N ALA A 57 -10.01 1.51 16.43
CA ALA A 57 -10.27 2.80 17.09
C ALA A 57 -10.49 3.96 16.09
N LEU A 58 -9.96 3.84 14.86
CA LEU A 58 -10.22 4.82 13.81
C LEU A 58 -11.63 4.70 13.22
N VAL A 59 -12.29 3.54 13.32
CA VAL A 59 -13.59 3.30 12.67
C VAL A 59 -14.63 4.32 13.10
N GLY A 60 -15.29 4.94 12.12
CA GLY A 60 -16.20 6.07 12.29
C GLY A 60 -15.58 7.37 11.80
N THR A 61 -16.06 8.49 12.34
CA THR A 61 -15.62 9.82 11.90
C THR A 61 -14.46 10.32 12.76
N CYS A 62 -13.29 10.54 12.16
CA CYS A 62 -12.12 11.12 12.81
C CYS A 62 -11.83 12.53 12.29
N LYS A 63 -11.27 13.38 13.16
CA LYS A 63 -10.64 14.63 12.73
C LYS A 63 -9.31 14.31 12.07
N THR A 64 -8.99 15.03 11.01
CA THR A 64 -7.73 14.86 10.29
C THR A 64 -7.08 16.22 10.05
N ALA A 65 -5.77 16.24 9.92
CA ALA A 65 -5.04 17.41 9.44
C ALA A 65 -4.20 17.01 8.23
N HIS A 66 -4.32 17.79 7.17
CA HIS A 66 -3.48 17.69 5.99
C HIS A 66 -2.45 18.81 6.02
N VAL A 67 -1.17 18.46 5.95
CA VAL A 67 -0.06 19.40 5.94
C VAL A 67 0.67 19.31 4.61
N GLU A 68 0.70 20.41 3.88
CA GLU A 68 1.41 20.55 2.61
C GLU A 68 2.79 21.16 2.86
N LEU A 69 3.83 20.51 2.35
CA LEU A 69 5.21 20.96 2.46
C LEU A 69 5.73 21.46 1.10
N ASP A 70 6.58 22.49 1.10
CA ASP A 70 7.30 22.91 -0.10
C ASP A 70 8.45 21.95 -0.43
N LYS A 71 9.12 22.24 -1.54
CA LYS A 71 10.28 21.47 -2.03
C LYS A 71 11.46 21.40 -1.02
N ASP A 72 11.52 22.33 -0.07
CA ASP A 72 12.56 22.41 0.96
C ASP A 72 12.07 21.77 2.28
N GLY A 73 10.88 21.16 2.28
CA GLY A 73 10.27 20.46 3.40
C GLY A 73 9.61 21.39 4.43
N LYS A 74 9.42 22.67 4.09
CA LYS A 74 8.81 23.65 4.98
C LYS A 74 7.29 23.65 4.82
N GLU A 75 6.57 23.76 5.94
CA GLU A 75 5.11 23.86 5.95
C GLU A 75 4.62 25.10 5.19
N VAL A 76 3.75 24.85 4.21
CA VAL A 76 3.12 25.88 3.36
C VAL A 76 1.67 26.06 3.75
N SER A 77 0.97 24.98 4.09
CA SER A 77 -0.42 25.03 4.51
C SER A 77 -0.77 23.89 5.48
N VAL A 78 -1.65 24.19 6.43
CA VAL A 78 -2.32 23.20 7.29
C VAL A 78 -3.81 23.33 7.09
N VAL A 79 -4.41 22.19 6.82
CA VAL A 79 -5.78 22.11 6.36
C VAL A 79 -6.42 21.03 7.26
N GLU A 80 -7.25 21.40 8.24
CA GLU A 80 -8.06 20.48 9.08
C GLU A 80 -9.36 19.95 8.43
N GLY A 81 -9.66 18.67 8.54
CA GLY A 81 -10.86 18.06 7.98
C GLY A 81 -11.44 16.96 8.84
N THR A 82 -12.38 16.22 8.25
CA THR A 82 -12.91 14.98 8.81
C THR A 82 -12.83 13.87 7.77
N ALA A 83 -12.56 12.65 8.23
CA ALA A 83 -12.61 11.47 7.40
C ALA A 83 -13.47 10.39 8.06
N GLU A 84 -14.20 9.66 7.23
CA GLU A 84 -14.97 8.50 7.65
C GLU A 84 -14.16 7.24 7.37
N PHE A 85 -13.93 6.45 8.41
CA PHE A 85 -13.18 5.21 8.38
C PHE A 85 -14.10 4.01 8.48
N LYS A 86 -13.88 3.01 7.64
CA LYS A 86 -14.62 1.73 7.70
C LYS A 86 -13.65 0.57 7.71
N SER A 87 -13.82 -0.33 8.67
CA SER A 87 -13.05 -1.56 8.76
C SER A 87 -13.34 -2.48 7.57
N ILE A 88 -12.29 -3.07 7.01
CA ILE A 88 -12.35 -4.13 6.00
C ILE A 88 -11.40 -5.25 6.41
N GLN A 89 -11.60 -6.45 5.86
CA GLN A 89 -10.85 -7.66 6.21
C GLN A 89 -10.74 -7.85 7.74
N GLN A 90 -11.87 -7.85 8.46
CA GLN A 90 -11.90 -8.15 9.90
C GLN A 90 -11.01 -7.23 10.77
N GLY A 91 -10.80 -5.97 10.36
CA GLY A 91 -9.97 -5.00 11.13
C GLY A 91 -8.51 -4.95 10.74
N HIS A 92 -8.07 -5.76 9.77
CA HIS A 92 -6.70 -5.70 9.23
C HIS A 92 -6.44 -4.46 8.37
N TRP A 93 -7.51 -3.85 7.85
CA TRP A 93 -7.44 -2.65 7.03
C TRP A 93 -8.65 -1.75 7.30
N VAL A 94 -8.53 -0.49 6.90
CA VAL A 94 -9.62 0.48 6.89
C VAL A 94 -9.66 1.22 5.56
N THR A 95 -10.85 1.53 5.07
CA THR A 95 -11.02 2.56 4.03
C THR A 95 -11.18 3.91 4.69
N GLN A 96 -10.60 4.96 4.14
CA GLN A 96 -10.74 6.34 4.63
C GLN A 96 -11.40 7.18 3.53
N SER A 97 -12.49 7.86 3.84
CA SER A 97 -13.20 8.75 2.93
C SER A 97 -13.13 10.17 3.46
N TYR A 98 -12.34 11.01 2.81
CA TYR A 98 -12.14 12.40 3.24
C TYR A 98 -13.26 13.26 2.71
N GLN A 99 -13.96 13.91 3.64
CA GLN A 99 -14.88 14.97 3.30
C GLN A 99 -14.33 16.25 3.89
N ARG A 100 -13.76 17.10 3.04
CA ARG A 100 -13.31 18.41 3.49
C ARG A 100 -13.81 19.51 2.59
N LEU A 101 -14.50 20.47 3.18
CA LEU A 101 -14.67 21.85 2.70
C LEU A 101 -13.43 22.64 3.13
N SER A 102 -12.49 22.93 2.23
CA SER A 102 -11.74 24.18 2.40
C SER A 102 -12.63 25.30 1.85
N LYS A 103 -12.43 26.53 2.34
CA LYS A 103 -13.26 27.71 1.99
C LYS A 103 -13.50 27.87 0.48
N ASP A 104 -12.55 27.34 -0.32
CA ASP A 104 -12.54 27.50 -1.79
C ASP A 104 -12.38 26.17 -2.56
N ARG A 105 -12.15 25.03 -1.89
CA ARG A 105 -11.91 23.71 -2.54
C ARG A 105 -12.38 22.53 -1.70
N THR A 106 -13.27 21.71 -2.24
CA THR A 106 -13.57 20.40 -1.66
C THR A 106 -12.46 19.41 -2.05
N ILE A 107 -11.72 18.89 -1.07
CA ILE A 107 -10.85 17.73 -1.27
C ILE A 107 -11.71 16.52 -0.92
N GLU A 108 -12.20 15.85 -1.97
CA GLU A 108 -12.82 14.52 -1.85
C GLU A 108 -11.79 13.52 -2.32
N SER A 109 -11.45 12.59 -1.43
CA SER A 109 -10.50 11.53 -1.74
C SER A 109 -10.88 10.26 -1.02
N PHE A 110 -10.37 9.16 -1.53
CA PHE A 110 -10.53 7.84 -0.97
C PHE A 110 -9.16 7.24 -0.74
N SER A 111 -9.01 6.51 0.34
CA SER A 111 -7.80 5.73 0.59
C SER A 111 -8.12 4.41 1.26
N VAL A 112 -7.12 3.54 1.23
CA VAL A 112 -7.06 2.33 2.03
C VAL A 112 -5.81 2.39 2.88
N LEU A 113 -5.94 2.02 4.15
CA LEU A 113 -4.86 1.96 5.14
C LEU A 113 -4.85 0.58 5.78
N GLY A 114 -3.67 0.02 5.96
CA GLY A 114 -3.45 -1.20 6.73
C GLY A 114 -2.08 -1.19 7.38
N TYR A 115 -1.71 -2.33 7.97
CA TYR A 115 -0.40 -2.50 8.59
C TYR A 115 0.38 -3.61 7.90
N ASP A 116 1.57 -3.28 7.42
CA ASP A 116 2.54 -4.22 6.88
C ASP A 116 3.39 -4.77 8.04
N GLY A 117 3.14 -6.04 8.40
CA GLY A 117 3.85 -6.72 9.49
C GLY A 117 5.32 -7.02 9.18
N GLU A 118 5.73 -7.05 7.91
CA GLU A 118 7.13 -7.23 7.54
C GLU A 118 7.90 -5.91 7.68
N LYS A 119 7.31 -4.83 7.16
CA LYS A 119 7.89 -3.48 7.25
C LYS A 119 7.74 -2.82 8.61
N GLN A 120 6.84 -3.33 9.45
CA GLN A 120 6.45 -2.74 10.72
C GLN A 120 5.97 -1.28 10.55
N LYS A 121 5.18 -1.03 9.50
CA LYS A 121 4.64 0.29 9.16
C LYS A 121 3.18 0.21 8.76
N PHE A 122 2.47 1.31 8.96
CA PHE A 122 1.21 1.51 8.27
C PHE A 122 1.50 1.75 6.78
N VAL A 123 0.68 1.20 5.91
CA VAL A 123 0.82 1.33 4.46
C VAL A 123 -0.53 1.57 3.84
N GLY A 124 -0.55 2.31 2.74
CA GLY A 124 -1.79 2.61 2.08
C GLY A 124 -1.64 3.24 0.72
N LEU A 125 -2.80 3.50 0.12
CA LEU A 125 -2.92 4.17 -1.17
C LEU A 125 -3.98 5.25 -1.04
N TRP A 126 -3.60 6.47 -1.38
CA TRP A 126 -4.52 7.61 -1.48
C TRP A 126 -4.90 7.84 -2.94
N ILE A 127 -6.17 8.14 -3.19
CA ILE A 127 -6.75 8.32 -4.52
C ILE A 127 -7.56 9.61 -4.52
N ASP A 128 -7.17 10.54 -5.39
CA ASP A 128 -7.93 11.76 -5.63
C ASP A 128 -9.19 11.44 -6.43
N LYS A 129 -10.33 12.04 -6.08
CA LYS A 129 -11.59 11.76 -6.80
C LYS A 129 -11.72 12.55 -8.12
N LYS A 130 -10.99 13.65 -8.28
CA LYS A 130 -11.09 14.59 -9.40
C LYS A 130 -10.02 14.37 -10.46
N THR A 131 -8.97 13.62 -10.14
CA THR A 131 -7.84 13.34 -11.02
C THR A 131 -7.52 11.85 -11.02
N PRO A 132 -6.88 11.31 -12.07
CA PRO A 132 -6.46 9.91 -12.09
C PRO A 132 -5.24 9.65 -11.19
N PHE A 133 -4.84 10.61 -10.36
CA PHE A 133 -3.64 10.50 -9.56
C PHE A 133 -3.90 9.67 -8.30
N SER A 134 -2.95 8.79 -8.02
CA SER A 134 -2.88 8.06 -6.77
C SER A 134 -1.53 8.31 -6.11
N MET A 135 -1.44 8.03 -4.82
CA MET A 135 -0.25 8.24 -4.03
C MET A 135 -0.12 7.12 -3.01
N PRO A 136 0.85 6.22 -3.17
CA PRO A 136 1.18 5.30 -2.09
C PRO A 136 1.77 6.09 -0.93
N PHE A 137 1.48 5.65 0.28
CA PHE A 137 2.00 6.27 1.50
C PHE A 137 2.43 5.22 2.52
N GLU A 138 3.36 5.62 3.37
CA GLU A 138 3.75 4.89 4.57
C GLU A 138 3.41 5.72 5.81
N GLY A 139 2.95 5.07 6.86
CA GLY A 139 2.57 5.69 8.11
C GLY A 139 3.33 5.16 9.30
N GLN A 140 3.58 6.04 10.26
CA GLN A 140 4.16 5.71 11.55
C GLN A 140 3.23 6.21 12.66
N LEU A 141 2.78 5.29 13.51
CA LEU A 141 2.06 5.62 14.74
C LEU A 141 3.07 6.02 15.82
N ASP A 142 2.83 7.15 16.47
CA ASP A 142 3.51 7.54 17.71
C ASP A 142 2.72 7.03 18.92
N ASP A 143 3.25 5.98 19.56
CA ASP A 143 2.65 5.33 20.74
C ASP A 143 2.39 6.30 21.91
N LYS A 144 3.08 7.45 21.98
CA LYS A 144 2.90 8.42 23.08
C LYS A 144 1.73 9.37 22.83
N THR A 145 1.53 9.77 21.57
CA THR A 145 0.55 10.79 21.21
C THR A 145 -0.70 10.18 20.58
N GLY A 146 -0.63 8.93 20.12
CA GLY A 146 -1.71 8.27 19.36
C GLY A 146 -1.86 8.80 17.94
N ILE A 147 -0.95 9.68 17.50
CA ILE A 147 -0.98 10.30 16.18
C ILE A 147 -0.37 9.33 15.15
N LEU A 148 -1.14 9.01 14.12
CA LEU A 148 -0.60 8.37 12.93
C LEU A 148 -0.14 9.44 11.95
N LYS A 149 1.16 9.44 11.65
CA LYS A 149 1.74 10.29 10.61
C LYS A 149 1.91 9.50 9.33
N GLU A 150 1.09 9.79 8.33
CA GLU A 150 1.18 9.20 6.98
C GLU A 150 1.98 10.12 6.07
N ILE A 151 2.92 9.56 5.30
CA ILE A 151 3.80 10.28 4.40
C ILE A 151 3.70 9.64 3.02
N GLY A 152 3.21 10.43 2.05
CA GLY A 152 3.12 10.03 0.64
C GLY A 152 3.84 11.02 -0.26
N THR A 153 4.42 10.54 -1.35
CA THR A 153 4.96 11.39 -2.40
C THR A 153 4.27 11.09 -3.72
N GLN A 154 3.76 12.14 -4.36
CA GLN A 154 3.11 12.04 -5.66
C GLN A 154 3.86 12.85 -6.71
N GLN A 155 4.12 12.24 -7.86
CA GLN A 155 4.54 12.96 -9.06
C GLN A 155 3.33 13.72 -9.62
N SER A 156 3.39 15.05 -9.61
CA SER A 156 2.38 15.92 -10.20
C SER A 156 2.94 16.69 -11.40
N LEU A 157 2.07 17.34 -12.17
CA LEU A 157 2.48 18.27 -13.23
C LEU A 157 3.31 19.46 -12.72
N TYR A 158 3.31 19.72 -11.40
CA TYR A 158 4.03 20.79 -10.74
C TYR A 158 5.28 20.32 -9.99
N GLY A 159 5.64 19.03 -10.13
CA GLY A 159 6.75 18.40 -9.40
C GLY A 159 6.28 17.44 -8.30
N PRO A 160 7.21 16.84 -7.54
CA PRO A 160 6.88 15.95 -6.44
C PRO A 160 6.20 16.73 -5.31
N ILE A 161 5.04 16.26 -4.87
CA ILE A 161 4.31 16.81 -3.72
C ILE A 161 4.40 15.82 -2.57
N LEU A 162 4.81 16.32 -1.41
CA LEU A 162 4.87 15.58 -0.15
C LEU A 162 3.61 15.87 0.66
N PHE A 163 2.89 14.79 0.99
CA PHE A 163 1.67 14.87 1.77
C PHE A 163 1.94 14.29 3.15
N ILE A 164 1.62 15.06 4.19
CA ILE A 164 1.58 14.57 5.56
C ILE A 164 0.14 14.57 6.02
N MET A 165 -0.36 13.40 6.40
CA MET A 165 -1.64 13.28 7.07
C MET A 165 -1.45 12.90 8.53
N VAL A 166 -2.25 13.53 9.38
CA VAL A 166 -2.33 13.25 10.81
C VAL A 166 -3.76 12.84 11.15
N ALA A 167 -3.90 11.64 11.71
CA ALA A 167 -5.15 11.06 12.21
C ALA A 167 -4.97 10.58 13.66
#